data_AF-A0A382D093-F1
#
_entry.id   AF-A0A382D093-F1
#
_cell.length_a   1.000
_cell.length_b   1.000
_cell.length_c   1.000
_cell.angle_alpha   90.00
_cell.angle_beta   90.00
_cell.angle_gamma   90.00
#
_symmetry.space_group_name_H-M   'P 1'
#
loop_
_entity.id
_entity.type
_entity.pdbx_description
1 polymer ?
#
loop_
_entity_poly.entity_id
_entity_poly.type
_entity_poly.pdbx_seq_one_letter_code
_entity_poly.pdbx_strand_id
1 'polypeptide(L)' 'ADWPDTGHHHLVIDSTITNMNKSISNKHIHLHKGQTEITLKLPTGKHTIQMFFADYSHIPHDPPVMSEVINITVE' A
#
# COMPACT_ATOMS: atom_id res chain seq x y z
N ALA A 1 -19.14 11.28 -1.83
CA ALA A 1 -19.44 11.43 -0.39
C ALA A 1 -18.31 10.76 0.34
N ASP A 2 -17.80 11.36 1.41
CA ASP A 2 -16.77 10.71 2.23
C ASP A 2 -17.44 9.64 3.11
N TRP A 3 -16.90 8.43 3.12
CA TRP A 3 -17.49 7.28 3.80
C TRP A 3 -16.56 6.93 4.97
N PRO A 4 -16.91 7.30 6.21
CA PRO A 4 -16.03 7.03 7.36
C PRO A 4 -15.81 5.53 7.52
N ASP A 5 -14.68 5.17 8.12
CA ASP A 5 -14.32 3.78 8.46
C ASP A 5 -14.21 2.82 7.26
N THR A 6 -13.95 3.35 6.07
CA THR A 6 -13.77 2.56 4.82
C THR A 6 -12.34 2.54 4.29
N GLY A 7 -11.40 3.10 5.04
CA GLY A 7 -9.99 3.12 4.67
C GLY A 7 -9.35 1.72 4.76
N HIS A 8 -8.31 1.50 3.98
CA HIS A 8 -7.57 0.24 3.99
C HIS A 8 -6.11 0.37 3.52
N HIS A 9 -5.33 -0.67 3.81
CA HIS A 9 -3.90 -0.69 3.50
C HIS A 9 -3.64 -1.14 2.07
N HIS A 10 -2.67 -0.47 1.44
CA HIS A 10 -2.14 -0.76 0.13
C HIS A 10 -0.67 -1.08 0.27
N LEU A 11 -0.25 -2.24 -0.21
CA LEU A 11 1.14 -2.69 -0.17
C LEU A 11 1.74 -2.55 -1.57
N VAL A 12 2.77 -1.71 -1.67
CA VAL A 12 3.50 -1.37 -2.89
C VAL A 12 4.87 -2.03 -2.84
N ILE A 13 5.15 -2.88 -3.82
CA ILE A 13 6.38 -3.65 -3.92
C ILE A 13 7.12 -3.20 -5.19
N ASP A 14 8.41 -2.93 -5.10
CA ASP A 14 9.31 -2.54 -6.20
C ASP A 14 8.76 -1.38 -7.05
N SER A 15 8.04 -0.47 -6.41
CA SER A 15 7.38 0.65 -7.06
C SER A 15 7.18 1.81 -6.09
N THR A 16 6.65 2.92 -6.58
CA THR A 16 6.38 4.12 -5.77
C THR A 16 5.05 4.73 -6.16
N ILE A 17 4.39 5.40 -5.20
CA ILE A 17 3.21 6.22 -5.46
C ILE A 17 3.68 7.66 -5.63
N THR A 18 3.53 8.21 -6.83
CA THR A 18 4.07 9.54 -7.19
C THR A 18 3.06 10.68 -7.01
N ASN A 19 1.77 10.37 -6.86
CA ASN A 19 0.71 11.36 -6.68
C ASN A 19 -0.27 10.90 -5.60
N MET A 20 -0.19 11.54 -4.43
CA MET A 20 -1.03 11.20 -3.27
C MET A 20 -2.48 11.67 -3.40
N ASN A 21 -2.79 12.48 -4.42
CA ASN A 21 -4.15 12.98 -4.67
C ASN A 21 -4.90 12.13 -5.72
N LYS A 22 -4.38 10.95 -6.05
CA LYS A 22 -4.98 10.03 -7.01
C LYS A 22 -5.13 8.65 -6.40
N SER A 23 -6.06 7.88 -6.97
CA SER A 23 -6.28 6.51 -6.53
C SER A 23 -5.01 5.68 -6.74
N ILE A 24 -4.65 4.89 -5.73
CA ILE A 24 -3.65 3.85 -5.87
C ILE A 24 -4.19 2.79 -6.84
N SER A 25 -3.35 2.33 -7.76
CA SER A 25 -3.75 1.38 -8.80
C SER A 25 -4.03 -0.02 -8.22
N ASN A 26 -5.00 -0.72 -8.81
CA ASN A 26 -5.31 -2.13 -8.50
C ASN A 26 -4.18 -3.13 -8.84
N LYS A 27 -3.08 -2.68 -9.46
CA LYS A 27 -1.89 -3.51 -9.68
C LYS A 27 -1.12 -3.81 -8.39
N HIS A 28 -1.33 -3.00 -7.36
CA HIS A 28 -0.74 -3.19 -6.04
C HIS A 28 -1.58 -4.16 -5.22
N ILE A 29 -1.09 -4.55 -4.04
CA ILE A 29 -1.84 -5.45 -3.16
C ILE A 29 -2.72 -4.60 -2.24
N HIS A 30 -3.99 -4.96 -2.12
CA HIS A 30 -4.98 -4.25 -1.30
C HIS A 30 -5.48 -5.14 -0.16
N LEU A 31 -5.36 -4.67 1.08
CA LEU A 31 -5.82 -5.34 2.29
C LEU A 31 -7.19 -4.77 2.71
N HIS A 32 -8.16 -4.85 1.81
CA HIS A 32 -9.46 -4.16 1.90
C HIS A 32 -10.57 -4.99 2.57
N LYS A 33 -10.26 -6.17 3.12
CA LYS A 33 -11.22 -7.07 3.81
C LYS A 33 -10.97 -7.13 5.33
N GLY A 34 -10.26 -6.14 5.88
CA GLY A 34 -9.86 -6.11 7.29
C GLY A 34 -8.69 -7.03 7.62
N GLN A 35 -7.87 -7.42 6.64
CA GLN A 35 -6.66 -8.19 6.91
C GLN A 35 -5.64 -7.33 7.68
N THR A 36 -5.07 -7.90 8.74
CA THR A 36 -3.99 -7.28 9.51
C THR A 36 -2.60 -7.71 9.01
N GLU A 37 -2.53 -8.79 8.24
CA GLU A 37 -1.29 -9.38 7.74
C GLU A 37 -1.49 -10.05 6.37
N ILE A 38 -0.38 -10.27 5.68
CA ILE A 38 -0.29 -11.06 4.45
C ILE A 38 1.05 -11.79 4.40
N THR A 39 1.05 -13.03 3.91
CA THR A 39 2.29 -13.74 3.57
C THR A 39 2.61 -13.50 2.09
N LEU A 40 3.80 -12.95 1.81
CA LEU A 40 4.29 -12.72 0.46
C LEU A 40 5.34 -13.76 0.09
N LYS A 41 5.25 -14.26 -1.14
CA LYS A 41 6.35 -14.98 -1.79
C LYS A 41 7.00 -14.03 -2.79
N LEU A 42 8.28 -13.72 -2.56
CA LEU A 42 9.06 -12.82 -3.40
C LEU A 42 10.13 -13.61 -4.16
N PRO A 43 10.48 -13.19 -5.39
CA PRO A 43 11.65 -13.74 -6.10
C PRO A 43 12.96 -13.52 -5.31
N THR A 44 13.99 -14.31 -5.59
CA THR A 44 15.36 -14.02 -5.12
C THR A 44 15.80 -12.67 -5.69
N GLY A 45 16.39 -11.82 -4.84
CA GLY A 45 16.85 -10.48 -5.22
C GLY A 45 16.52 -9.40 -4.19
N LYS A 46 16.77 -8.14 -4.58
CA LYS A 46 16.47 -6.97 -3.76
C LYS A 46 15.05 -6.49 -4.03
N HIS A 47 14.33 -6.18 -2.97
CA HIS A 47 12.98 -5.64 -3.05
C HIS A 47 12.80 -4.41 -2.15
N THR A 48 11.94 -3.49 -2.60
CA THR A 48 11.42 -2.41 -1.76
C THR A 48 9.96 -2.65 -1.45
N ILE A 49 9.56 -2.39 -0.21
CA ILE A 49 8.17 -2.53 0.25
C ILE A 49 7.76 -1.27 1.00
N GLN A 50 6.60 -0.72 0.65
CA GLN A 50 5.99 0.40 1.36
C GLN A 50 4.48 0.20 1.49
N MET A 51 3.92 0.59 2.62
CA MET A 51 2.48 0.58 2.87
C MET A 51 1.89 1.98 2.85
N PHE A 52 0.70 2.11 2.30
CA PHE A 52 -0.10 3.33 2.30
C PHE A 52 -1.49 3.03 2.88
N PHE A 53 -2.02 3.93 3.69
CA PHE A 53 -3.42 3.89 4.12
C PHE A 53 -4.21 4.94 3.34
N ALA A 54 -5.30 4.49 2.71
CA ALA A 54 -6.11 5.30 1.80
C ALA A 54 -7.59 4.97 1.98
N ASP A 55 -8.46 5.88 1.53
CA ASP A 55 -9.92 5.78 1.66
C ASP A 55 -10.56 4.71 0.74
N TYR A 56 -11.89 4.63 0.72
CA TYR A 56 -12.64 3.72 -0.17
C TYR A 56 -12.39 3.94 -1.67
N SER A 57 -11.94 5.13 -2.06
CA SER A 57 -11.59 5.47 -3.45
C SER A 57 -10.12 5.18 -3.75
N HIS A 58 -9.40 4.54 -2.82
CA HIS A 58 -7.97 4.27 -2.87
C HIS A 58 -7.12 5.55 -2.88
N ILE A 59 -7.66 6.70 -2.45
CA ILE A 59 -6.92 7.96 -2.40
C ILE A 59 -6.26 8.08 -1.02
N PRO A 60 -4.93 8.25 -0.94
CA PRO A 60 -4.25 8.55 0.31
C PRO A 60 -4.88 9.74 1.05
N HIS A 61 -4.92 9.68 2.38
CA HIS A 61 -5.38 10.80 3.20
C HIS A 61 -4.46 12.03 3.06
N ASP A 62 -4.93 13.18 3.55
CA ASP A 62 -4.13 14.42 3.66
C ASP A 62 -4.03 14.83 5.15
N PRO A 63 -2.84 14.75 5.78
CA PRO A 63 -1.58 14.28 5.21
C PRO A 63 -1.58 12.75 4.95
N PRO A 64 -0.76 12.26 3.99
CA PRO A 64 -0.66 10.84 3.72
C PRO A 64 -0.21 10.03 4.93
N VAL A 65 -0.91 8.93 5.19
CA VAL A 65 -0.50 7.94 6.18
C VAL A 65 0.21 6.81 5.45
N MET A 66 1.52 6.69 5.66
CA MET A 66 2.36 5.70 4.98
C MET A 66 3.46 5.20 5.90
N SER A 67 3.92 3.98 5.65
CA SER A 67 5.09 3.43 6.35
C SER A 67 6.39 4.03 5.79
N GLU A 68 7.47 3.79 6.53
CA GLU A 68 8.81 3.85 5.95
C GLU A 68 8.96 2.85 4.80
N VAL A 69 9.95 3.10 3.93
CA VAL A 69 10.33 2.16 2.87
C VAL A 69 11.22 1.08 3.47
N ILE A 70 10.75 -0.17 3.39
CA ILE A 70 11.50 -1.34 3.84
C ILE A 70 12.32 -1.86 2.66
N ASN A 71 13.61 -2.12 2.89
CA ASN A 71 14.50 -2.74 1.92
C ASN A 71 14.82 -4.16 2.39
N ILE A 72 14.58 -5.15 1.53
CA ILE A 72 14.86 -6.56 1.85
C ILE A 72 15.66 -7.19 0.71
N THR A 73 16.45 -8.21 1.04
CA THR A 73 17.08 -9.11 0.06
C THR A 73 16.60 -10.52 0.36
N VAL A 74 16.06 -11.19 -0.66
CA VAL A 74 15.64 -12.60 -0.61
C VAL A 74 16.73 -13.43 -1.29
N GLU A 75 17.16 -14.50 -0.62
CA GLU A 75 18.19 -15.43 -1.09
C GLU A 75 17.57 -16.78 -1.47
#